data_AF-A0A7W4EBY6-F1
#
_entry.id   AF-A0A7W4EBY6-F1
#
_cell.length_a   1.000
_cell.length_b   1.000
_cell.length_c   1.000
_cell.angle_alpha   90.00
_cell.angle_beta   90.00
_cell.angle_gamma   90.00
#
_symmetry.space_group_name_H-M   'P 1'
#
loop_
_entity.id
_entity.type
_entity.pdbx_description
1 polymer ?
#
loop_
_entity_poly.entity_id
_entity_poly.type
_entity_poly.pdbx_seq_one_letter_code
_entity_poly.pdbx_strand_id
1 'polypeptide(L)'
;MIAFGGYSLWLASKNKKKVQAFLDQNPNAAKVYIKNKIGALGSGSLGVYSVDGEARNMVMMFSEGTKTGFYLTPGAHTITVGYQKTRASLVYQSVNTTYEPTELEIEVEAYKTYQLSFNEKEEHFDFEEKN
;
A
#
# COMPACT_ATOMS: atom_id res chain seq x y z
N MET A 1 -25.36 2.92 20.85
CA MET A 1 -24.49 2.45 19.76
C MET A 1 -23.84 3.64 19.01
N ILE A 2 -23.16 4.56 19.72
CA ILE A 2 -22.65 5.85 19.16
C ILE A 2 -21.13 6.03 19.35
N ALA A 3 -20.44 5.14 20.07
CA ALA A 3 -19.02 5.33 20.41
C ALA A 3 -18.02 5.02 19.28
N PHE A 4 -18.38 4.25 18.25
CA PHE A 4 -17.45 3.86 17.18
C PHE A 4 -17.15 5.00 16.19
N GLY A 5 -18.09 5.92 15.96
CA GLY A 5 -17.90 7.05 15.05
C GLY A 5 -16.87 8.05 15.55
N GLY A 6 -16.89 8.38 16.84
CA GLY A 6 -15.92 9.31 17.44
C GLY A 6 -14.50 8.76 17.49
N TYR A 7 -14.35 7.48 17.84
CA TYR A 7 -13.03 6.82 17.94
C TYR A 7 -12.33 6.69 16.58
N SER A 8 -13.09 6.32 15.54
CA SER A 8 -12.56 6.21 14.17
C SER A 8 -12.14 7.56 13.59
N LEU A 9 -12.93 8.63 13.82
CA LEU A 9 -12.55 9.99 13.45
C LEU A 9 -11.28 10.46 14.19
N TRP A 10 -11.15 10.13 15.48
CA TRP A 10 -9.97 10.47 16.27
C TRP A 10 -8.69 9.77 15.74
N LEU A 11 -8.75 8.47 15.47
CA LEU A 11 -7.64 7.72 14.87
C LEU A 11 -7.21 8.30 13.50
N ALA A 12 -8.19 8.61 12.64
CA ALA A 12 -7.92 9.22 11.35
C ALA A 12 -7.22 10.59 11.50
N SER A 13 -7.65 11.40 12.48
CA SER A 13 -7.02 12.70 12.76
C SER A 13 -5.58 12.57 13.26
N LYS A 14 -5.28 11.55 14.08
CA LYS A 14 -3.93 11.26 14.57
C LYS A 14 -2.99 10.85 13.45
N ASN A 15 -3.45 9.96 12.56
CA ASN A 15 -2.64 9.56 11.40
C ASN A 15 -2.32 10.74 10.49
N LYS A 16 -3.29 11.61 10.21
CA LYS A 16 -3.05 12.83 9.42
C LYS A 16 -1.97 13.72 10.03
N LYS A 17 -2.01 13.93 11.36
CA LYS A 17 -0.97 14.71 12.06
C LYS A 17 0.40 14.04 12.01
N LYS A 18 0.46 12.71 12.19
CA LYS A 18 1.72 11.94 12.11
C LYS A 18 2.35 12.06 10.72
N VAL A 19 1.55 11.87 9.68
CA VAL A 19 1.98 11.99 8.28
C VAL A 19 2.44 13.41 7.97
N GLN A 20 1.69 14.43 8.40
CA GLN A 20 2.10 15.82 8.17
C GLN A 20 3.43 16.13 8.86
N ALA A 21 3.59 15.76 10.14
CA ALA A 21 4.83 15.98 10.87
C ALA A 21 6.04 15.25 10.25
N PHE A 22 5.81 14.09 9.64
CA PHE A 22 6.83 13.38 8.88
C PHE A 22 7.22 14.12 7.60
N LEU A 23 6.24 14.63 6.85
CA LEU A 23 6.47 15.39 5.62
C LEU A 23 7.13 16.75 5.88
N ASP A 24 6.82 17.39 7.02
CA ASP A 24 7.47 18.64 7.43
C ASP A 24 8.97 18.43 7.70
N GLN A 25 9.35 17.24 8.21
CA GLN A 25 10.75 16.85 8.44
C GLN A 25 11.43 16.29 7.17
N ASN A 26 10.65 15.68 6.28
CA ASN A 26 11.11 15.01 5.07
C ASN A 26 10.33 15.53 3.86
N PRO A 27 10.49 16.81 3.47
CA PRO A 27 9.76 17.39 2.35
C PRO A 27 10.09 16.71 1.01
N ASN A 28 11.22 16.02 0.95
CA ASN A 28 11.72 15.26 -0.19
C ASN A 28 11.26 13.79 -0.22
N ALA A 29 10.35 13.37 0.67
CA ALA A 29 9.86 12.00 0.70
C ALA A 29 9.21 11.58 -0.62
N ALA A 30 9.51 10.37 -1.06
CA ALA A 30 8.90 9.75 -2.22
C ALA A 30 7.49 9.23 -1.89
N LYS A 31 6.60 9.22 -2.88
CA LYS A 31 5.26 8.60 -2.76
C LYS A 31 5.24 7.25 -3.45
N VAL A 32 4.83 6.20 -2.77
CA VAL A 32 4.60 4.88 -3.37
C VAL A 32 3.11 4.57 -3.35
N TYR A 33 2.48 4.54 -4.52
CA TYR A 33 1.08 4.13 -4.66
C TYR A 33 0.95 2.61 -4.70
N ILE A 34 -0.06 2.09 -4.00
CA ILE A 34 -0.43 0.68 -4.04
C ILE A 34 -1.52 0.48 -5.09
N LYS A 35 -1.22 -0.30 -6.13
CA LYS A 35 -2.18 -0.59 -7.21
C LYS A 35 -2.98 -1.85 -6.88
N ASN A 36 -4.19 -1.63 -6.38
CA ASN A 36 -5.19 -2.68 -6.27
C ASN A 36 -5.90 -2.89 -7.61
N LYS A 37 -6.31 -4.12 -7.89
CA LYS A 37 -7.11 -4.49 -9.06
C LYS A 37 -8.57 -4.59 -8.66
N ILE A 38 -9.44 -3.90 -9.40
CA ILE A 38 -10.89 -4.02 -9.26
C ILE A 38 -11.45 -4.18 -10.68
N GLY A 39 -12.19 -5.26 -10.94
CA GLY A 39 -12.82 -5.50 -12.22
C GLY A 39 -13.96 -6.50 -12.16
N ALA A 40 -14.72 -6.61 -13.25
CA ALA A 40 -15.89 -7.49 -13.33
C ALA A 40 -15.54 -8.98 -13.15
N LEU A 41 -14.30 -9.37 -13.46
CA LEU A 41 -13.81 -10.75 -13.38
C LEU A 41 -13.14 -11.09 -12.04
N GLY A 42 -13.07 -10.13 -11.12
CA GLY A 42 -12.45 -10.32 -9.81
C GLY A 42 -11.71 -9.09 -9.29
N SER A 43 -11.22 -9.20 -8.07
CA SER A 43 -10.45 -8.18 -7.38
C SER A 43 -9.10 -8.72 -6.93
N GLY A 44 -8.13 -7.82 -6.78
CA GLY A 44 -6.81 -8.13 -6.27
C GLY A 44 -6.36 -7.05 -5.31
N SER A 45 -5.88 -7.47 -4.14
CA SER A 45 -5.41 -6.59 -3.09
C SER A 45 -3.93 -6.82 -2.87
N LEU A 46 -3.15 -5.75 -3.02
CA LEU A 46 -1.74 -5.73 -2.65
C LEU A 46 -1.61 -5.22 -1.21
N GLY A 47 -0.98 -6.03 -0.37
CA GLY A 47 -0.67 -5.71 1.02
C GLY A 47 0.79 -5.33 1.17
N VAL A 48 1.05 -4.29 1.97
CA VAL A 48 2.39 -3.97 2.49
C VAL A 48 2.36 -4.32 3.97
N TYR A 49 3.20 -5.27 4.38
CA TYR A 49 3.29 -5.78 5.75
C TYR A 49 4.32 -5.03 6.57
N SER A 50 5.48 -4.73 5.98
CA SER A 50 6.56 -3.97 6.61
C SER A 50 7.40 -3.19 5.60
N VAL A 51 8.07 -2.16 6.11
CA VAL A 51 9.08 -1.35 5.43
C VAL A 51 10.27 -1.24 6.39
N ASP A 52 11.46 -1.66 5.97
CA ASP A 52 12.69 -1.72 6.79
C ASP A 52 12.50 -2.44 8.13
N GLY A 53 11.69 -3.49 8.14
CA GLY A 53 11.33 -4.24 9.35
C GLY A 53 10.30 -3.54 10.25
N GLU A 54 9.90 -2.30 9.96
CA GLU A 54 8.80 -1.63 10.65
C GLU A 54 7.44 -2.13 10.16
N ALA A 55 6.56 -2.49 11.09
CA ALA A 55 5.22 -2.95 10.76
C ALA A 55 4.37 -1.87 10.07
N ARG A 56 3.43 -2.28 9.21
CA ARG A 56 2.54 -1.40 8.43
C ARG A 56 1.90 -0.24 9.22
N ASN A 57 1.53 -0.44 10.48
CA ASN A 57 0.92 0.59 11.32
C ASN A 57 1.90 1.71 11.72
N MET A 58 3.20 1.46 11.58
CA MET A 58 4.27 2.42 11.85
C MET A 58 4.61 3.25 10.59
N VAL A 59 4.39 2.68 9.41
CA VAL A 59 4.61 3.30 8.08
C VAL A 59 3.68 4.51 7.84
N MET A 60 4.21 5.54 7.18
CA MET A 60 3.46 6.75 6.81
C MET A 60 2.50 6.51 5.64
N MET A 61 1.38 5.84 5.92
CA MET A 61 0.33 5.57 4.93
C MET A 61 -0.46 6.84 4.57
N PHE A 62 -0.80 7.00 3.29
CA PHE A 62 -1.69 8.07 2.80
C PHE A 62 -2.88 7.50 2.01
N SER A 63 -3.94 8.32 1.91
CA SER A 63 -5.12 8.05 1.11
C SER A 63 -5.47 9.30 0.30
N GLU A 64 -5.56 9.16 -1.01
CA GLU A 64 -5.92 10.21 -1.97
C GLU A 64 -7.10 9.70 -2.81
N GLY A 65 -8.32 10.13 -2.46
CA GLY A 65 -9.53 9.58 -3.05
C GLY A 65 -9.65 8.08 -2.79
N THR A 66 -9.74 7.28 -3.86
CA THR A 66 -9.79 5.81 -3.80
C THR A 66 -8.42 5.14 -3.81
N LYS A 67 -7.34 5.92 -3.97
CA LYS A 67 -5.97 5.41 -4.01
C LYS A 67 -5.33 5.48 -2.63
N THR A 68 -4.52 4.50 -2.33
CA THR A 68 -3.74 4.45 -1.09
C THR A 68 -2.29 4.20 -1.42
N GLY A 69 -1.41 4.63 -0.52
CA GLY A 69 0.02 4.45 -0.67
C GLY A 69 0.73 4.73 0.64
N PHE A 70 2.05 4.83 0.56
CA PHE A 70 2.90 5.19 1.69
C PHE A 70 4.04 6.08 1.24
N TYR A 71 4.61 6.80 2.20
CA TYR A 71 5.80 7.61 1.98
C TYR A 71 7.06 6.84 2.37
N LEU A 72 8.14 7.12 1.63
CA LEU A 72 9.49 6.66 1.93
C LEU A 72 10.45 7.85 1.90
N THR A 73 11.49 7.81 2.73
CA THR A 73 12.63 8.72 2.55
C THR A 73 13.42 8.34 1.29
N PRO A 74 14.20 9.23 0.68
CA PRO A 74 15.06 8.85 -0.44
C PRO A 74 16.14 7.85 -0.01
N GLY A 75 16.34 6.80 -0.81
CA GLY A 75 17.32 5.74 -0.54
C GLY A 75 16.81 4.35 -0.86
N ALA A 76 17.61 3.35 -0.48
CA ALA A 76 17.26 1.94 -0.57
C ALA A 76 16.44 1.50 0.65
N HIS A 77 15.38 0.75 0.40
CA HIS A 77 14.44 0.25 1.40
C HIS A 77 14.10 -1.21 1.12
N THR A 78 13.88 -1.98 2.17
CA THR A 78 13.39 -3.36 2.07
C THR A 78 11.92 -3.39 2.48
N ILE A 79 11.05 -3.83 1.59
CA ILE A 79 9.61 -3.93 1.86
C ILE A 79 9.14 -5.37 1.81
N THR A 80 8.24 -5.74 2.72
CA THR A 80 7.60 -7.06 2.70
C THR A 80 6.17 -6.89 2.21
N VAL A 81 5.86 -7.50 1.08
CA VAL A 81 4.60 -7.32 0.36
C VAL A 81 3.92 -8.65 0.11
N GLY A 82 2.60 -8.65 -0.01
CA GLY A 82 1.85 -9.84 -0.41
C GLY A 82 0.73 -9.47 -1.35
N TYR A 83 0.18 -10.48 -2.02
CA TYR A 83 -0.92 -10.27 -2.93
C TYR A 83 -2.01 -11.31 -2.71
N GLN A 84 -3.26 -10.87 -2.73
CA GLN A 84 -4.40 -11.77 -2.71
C GLN A 84 -5.32 -11.41 -3.87
N LYS A 85 -5.64 -12.40 -4.71
CA LYS A 85 -6.68 -12.27 -5.74
C LYS A 85 -7.91 -13.08 -5.40
N THR A 86 -9.05 -12.50 -5.70
CA THR A 86 -10.36 -13.13 -5.61
C THR A 86 -10.96 -13.17 -7.00
N ARG A 87 -11.15 -14.36 -7.55
CA ARG A 87 -11.84 -14.53 -8.84
C ARG A 87 -13.35 -14.56 -8.60
N ALA A 88 -14.10 -13.79 -9.40
CA ALA A 88 -15.55 -13.87 -9.40
C ALA A 88 -15.98 -15.21 -10.02
N SER A 89 -16.85 -15.95 -9.33
CA SER A 89 -17.44 -17.20 -9.83
C SER A 89 -18.94 -17.02 -9.95
N LEU A 90 -19.52 -17.45 -11.08
CA LEU A 90 -20.96 -17.43 -11.33
C LEU A 90 -21.71 -18.52 -10.54
N VAL A 91 -21.01 -19.49 -9.95
CA VAL A 91 -21.59 -20.74 -9.41
C VAL A 91 -21.37 -20.87 -7.91
N TYR A 92 -21.57 -19.80 -7.13
CA TYR A 92 -21.66 -19.77 -5.64
C TYR A 92 -20.38 -19.67 -4.78
N GLN A 93 -19.16 -19.90 -5.25
CA GLN A 93 -17.96 -19.77 -4.40
C GLN A 93 -16.86 -18.93 -5.04
N SER A 94 -16.49 -17.82 -4.38
CA SER A 94 -15.31 -17.04 -4.74
C SER A 94 -14.05 -17.84 -4.42
N VAL A 95 -13.12 -17.89 -5.37
CA VAL A 95 -11.82 -18.54 -5.18
C VAL A 95 -10.80 -17.47 -4.82
N ASN A 96 -10.22 -17.60 -3.63
CA ASN A 96 -9.12 -16.75 -3.18
C ASN A 96 -7.80 -17.46 -3.48
N THR A 97 -6.87 -16.76 -4.11
CA THR A 97 -5.48 -17.17 -4.25
C THR A 97 -4.63 -16.16 -3.50
N THR A 98 -3.92 -16.63 -2.48
CA THR A 98 -2.97 -15.83 -1.72
C THR A 98 -1.58 -16.16 -2.20
N TYR A 99 -0.81 -15.13 -2.50
CA TYR A 99 0.61 -15.19 -2.78
C TYR A 99 1.34 -14.87 -1.47
N GLU A 100 2.33 -15.71 -1.14
CA GLU A 100 3.12 -15.59 0.07
C GLU A 100 3.76 -14.19 0.19
N PRO A 101 3.97 -13.69 1.41
CA PRO A 101 4.74 -12.47 1.62
C PRO A 101 6.16 -12.60 1.04
N THR A 102 6.54 -11.66 0.18
CA THR A 102 7.85 -11.58 -0.45
C THR A 102 8.56 -10.30 -0.02
N GLU A 103 9.85 -10.40 0.26
CA GLU A 103 10.71 -9.24 0.48
C GLU A 103 11.20 -8.68 -0.85
N LEU A 104 11.13 -7.36 -1.01
CA LEU A 104 11.61 -6.63 -2.18
C LEU A 104 12.55 -5.52 -1.73
N GLU A 105 13.69 -5.41 -2.40
CA GLU A 105 14.56 -4.26 -2.30
C GLU A 105 14.12 -3.22 -3.35
N ILE A 106 13.81 -2.02 -2.89
CA ILE A 106 13.41 -0.91 -3.75
C ILE A 106 14.28 0.30 -3.45
N GLU A 107 14.56 1.09 -4.49
CA GLU A 107 15.27 2.36 -4.36
C GLU A 107 14.36 3.48 -4.82
N VAL A 108 14.29 4.54 -4.01
CA VAL A 108 13.44 5.70 -4.30
C VAL A 108 14.25 6.98 -4.23
N GLU A 109 13.98 7.89 -5.16
CA GLU A 109 14.62 9.21 -5.17
C GLU A 109 13.72 10.29 -4.59
N ALA A 110 14.35 11.41 -4.26
CA ALA A 110 13.70 12.59 -3.71
C ALA A 110 12.58 13.12 -4.62
N TYR A 111 11.42 13.42 -4.02
CA TYR A 111 10.25 14.00 -4.68
C TYR A 111 9.59 13.15 -5.77
N LYS A 112 10.09 11.93 -6.00
CA LYS A 112 9.55 11.04 -7.02
C LYS A 112 8.29 10.32 -6.53
N THR A 113 7.52 9.88 -7.52
CA THR A 113 6.33 9.07 -7.30
C THR A 113 6.51 7.72 -7.97
N TYR A 114 6.15 6.66 -7.27
CA TYR A 114 6.24 5.29 -7.73
C TYR A 114 4.89 4.59 -7.62
N GLN A 115 4.77 3.46 -8.30
CA GLN A 115 3.65 2.56 -8.24
C GLN A 115 4.14 1.14 -7.99
N LEU A 116 3.61 0.53 -6.94
CA LEU A 116 3.77 -0.87 -6.61
C LEU A 116 2.55 -1.65 -7.10
N SER A 117 2.77 -2.65 -7.94
CA SER A 117 1.72 -3.54 -8.48
C SER A 117 2.12 -5.00 -8.45
N PHE A 118 1.17 -5.88 -8.76
CA PHE A 118 1.41 -7.30 -8.92
C PHE A 118 1.00 -7.74 -10.32
N ASN A 119 1.93 -8.34 -11.06
CA ASN A 119 1.70 -8.92 -12.37
C ASN A 119 1.12 -10.34 -12.20
N GLU A 120 -0.19 -10.48 -12.35
CA GLU A 120 -0.86 -11.79 -12.20
C GLU A 120 -0.49 -12.82 -13.28
N LYS A 121 0.11 -12.41 -14.40
CA LYS A 121 0.49 -13.34 -15.47
C LYS A 121 1.84 -13.98 -15.19
N GLU A 122 2.77 -13.17 -14.69
CA GLU A 122 4.16 -13.57 -14.41
C GLU A 122 4.40 -13.82 -12.91
N GLU A 123 3.38 -13.59 -12.09
CA GLU A 123 3.35 -13.85 -10.64
C GLU A 123 4.47 -13.16 -9.85
N HIS A 124 4.80 -11.92 -10.22
CA HIS A 124 5.79 -11.10 -9.52
C HIS A 124 5.27 -9.70 -9.21
N PHE A 125 5.99 -8.99 -8.34
CA PHE A 125 5.71 -7.61 -7.97
C PHE A 125 6.49 -6.65 -8.87
N ASP A 126 5.79 -5.64 -9.40
CA ASP A 126 6.37 -4.56 -10.18
C ASP A 126 6.50 -3.31 -9.32
N PHE A 127 7.64 -2.64 -9.45
CA PHE A 127 7.90 -1.34 -8.86
C PHE A 127 8.39 -0.37 -9.94
N GLU A 128 7.57 0.62 -10.27
CA GLU A 128 7.83 1.52 -11.40
C GLU A 128 7.72 2.99 -10.97
N GLU A 129 8.60 3.83 -11.49
CA GLU A 129 8.45 5.29 -11.41
C GLU A 129 7.25 5.73 -12.24
N LYS A 130 6.43 6.60 -11.65
CA LYS A 130 5.25 7.16 -12.28
C LYS A 130 5.56 8.58 -12.75
N ASN A 131 5.75 8.71 -14.06
CA ASN A 131 5.83 10.01 -14.76
C ASN A 131 4.49 10.77 -14.73
#